data_AF-R4GMS3-F1
#
_entry.id   AF-R4GMS3-F1
#
_cell.length_a   1.000
_cell.length_b   1.000
_cell.length_c   1.000
_cell.angle_alpha   90.00
_cell.angle_beta   90.00
_cell.angle_gamma   90.00
#
_symmetry.space_group_name_H-M   'P 1'
#
loop_
_entity.id
_entity.type
_entity.pdbx_description
1 polymer ?
#
loop_
_entity_poly.entity_id
_entity_poly.type
_entity_poly.pdbx_seq_one_letter_code
_entity_poly.pdbx_strand_id
1 'polypeptide(L)'
;MPPHMLPVLGSSTVVNIVGVCDSILYKAISGVLMPTVLQALPDSLTQVIRKFAKQLDEWLKVALHDLPENLRNIKFELSRRFSQILRRQTSLNHLCQASRTVIHSADITFQMLEDWRNVDLNSITKQTLYTMEDSRDEHRKLITQ
;
A
#
# COMPACT_ATOMS: atom_id res chain seq x y z
N MET A 1 7.45 -31.88 11.21
CA MET A 1 6.06 -32.17 11.66
C MET A 1 5.88 -33.69 11.71
N PRO A 2 5.21 -34.28 12.72
CA PRO A 2 4.93 -35.72 12.72
C PRO A 2 4.10 -36.12 11.49
N PRO A 3 4.42 -37.23 10.81
CA PRO A 3 3.81 -37.58 9.53
C PRO A 3 2.29 -37.83 9.61
N HIS A 4 1.80 -38.36 10.73
CA HIS A 4 0.37 -38.60 10.96
C HIS A 4 -0.47 -37.31 11.05
N MET A 5 0.15 -36.16 11.27
CA MET A 5 -0.55 -34.87 11.36
C MET A 5 -0.73 -34.18 10.00
N LEU A 6 0.06 -34.55 8.99
CA LEU A 6 0.00 -33.92 7.67
C LEU A 6 -1.39 -34.05 6.99
N PRO A 7 -2.06 -35.22 7.02
CA PRO A 7 -3.40 -35.34 6.44
C PRO A 7 -4.44 -34.44 7.13
N VAL A 8 -4.33 -34.28 8.46
CA VAL A 8 -5.24 -33.44 9.25
C VAL A 8 -5.03 -31.97 8.91
N LEU A 9 -3.77 -31.52 8.86
CA LEU A 9 -3.40 -30.15 8.50
C LEU A 9 -3.75 -29.79 7.05
N GLY A 10 -3.80 -30.79 6.17
CA GLY A 10 -4.20 -30.65 4.78
C GLY A 10 -5.72 -30.74 4.56
N SER A 11 -6.50 -31.07 5.60
CA SER A 11 -7.96 -31.14 5.46
C SER A 11 -8.56 -29.75 5.25
N SER A 12 -9.58 -29.65 4.37
CA SER A 12 -10.23 -28.37 4.05
C SER A 12 -10.79 -27.67 5.28
N THR A 13 -11.38 -28.42 6.21
CA THR A 13 -11.91 -27.88 7.47
C THR A 13 -10.82 -27.18 8.30
N VAL A 14 -9.67 -27.83 8.50
CA VAL A 14 -8.57 -27.25 9.29
C VAL A 14 -7.97 -26.04 8.58
N VAL A 15 -7.72 -26.14 7.26
CA VAL A 15 -7.19 -25.02 6.46
C VAL A 15 -8.10 -23.79 6.53
N ASN A 16 -9.41 -23.97 6.43
CA ASN A 16 -10.38 -22.89 6.53
C ASN A 16 -10.38 -22.24 7.92
N ILE A 17 -10.37 -23.06 8.98
CA ILE A 17 -10.30 -22.55 10.36
C ILE A 17 -9.01 -21.74 10.57
N VAL A 18 -7.87 -22.26 10.10
CA VAL A 18 -6.58 -21.55 10.17
C VAL A 18 -6.66 -20.21 9.44
N GLY A 19 -7.24 -20.17 8.24
CA GLY A 19 -7.41 -18.93 7.49
C GLY A 19 -8.28 -17.89 8.21
N VAL A 20 -9.36 -18.33 8.87
CA VAL A 20 -10.21 -17.45 9.70
C VAL A 20 -9.43 -16.90 10.89
N CYS A 21 -8.71 -17.77 11.62
CA CYS A 21 -7.89 -17.37 12.76
C CYS A 21 -6.81 -16.36 12.37
N ASP A 22 -6.09 -16.60 11.26
CA ASP A 22 -5.08 -15.67 10.75
C ASP A 22 -5.70 -14.33 10.34
N SER A 23 -6.88 -14.34 9.73
CA SER A 23 -7.58 -13.11 9.35
C SER A 23 -7.93 -12.25 10.58
N ILE A 24 -8.43 -12.89 11.65
CA ILE A 24 -8.72 -12.22 12.92
C ILE A 24 -7.44 -11.69 13.55
N LEU A 25 -6.39 -12.51 13.60
CA LEU A 25 -5.09 -12.15 14.16
C LEU A 25 -4.49 -10.96 13.42
N TYR A 26 -4.41 -10.99 12.09
CA TYR A 26 -3.86 -9.90 11.29
C TYR A 26 -4.68 -8.62 11.40
N LYS A 27 -6.01 -8.72 11.52
CA LYS A 27 -6.87 -7.57 11.79
C LYS A 27 -6.59 -6.96 13.17
N ALA A 28 -6.46 -7.79 14.20
CA ALA A 28 -6.13 -7.34 15.55
C ALA A 28 -4.75 -6.67 15.62
N ILE A 29 -3.72 -7.32 15.06
CA ILE A 29 -2.36 -6.76 14.99
C ILE A 29 -2.37 -5.43 14.23
N SER A 30 -3.05 -5.35 13.09
CA SER A 30 -3.17 -4.09 12.35
C SER A 30 -3.81 -2.99 13.17
N GLY A 31 -4.83 -3.30 13.97
CA GLY A 31 -5.49 -2.34 14.86
C GLY A 31 -4.59 -1.85 16.00
N VAL A 32 -3.76 -2.73 16.55
CA VAL A 32 -2.80 -2.38 17.61
C VAL A 32 -1.63 -1.56 17.06
N LEU A 33 -1.06 -1.97 15.92
CA LEU A 33 0.09 -1.30 15.32
C LEU A 33 -0.27 0.05 14.68
N MET A 34 -1.48 0.16 14.12
CA MET A 34 -1.93 1.33 13.36
C MET A 34 -3.35 1.75 13.81
N PRO A 35 -3.53 2.25 15.04
CA PRO A 35 -4.86 2.54 15.60
C PRO A 35 -5.60 3.63 14.82
N THR A 36 -4.90 4.67 14.35
CA THR A 36 -5.46 5.66 13.40
C THR A 36 -4.37 6.21 12.48
N VAL A 37 -4.71 6.51 11.22
CA VAL A 37 -3.77 7.18 10.29
C VAL A 37 -3.48 8.63 10.65
N LEU A 38 -4.34 9.25 11.47
CA LEU A 38 -4.24 10.67 11.87
C LEU A 38 -3.26 10.89 13.03
N GLN A 39 -3.02 9.86 13.84
CA GLN A 39 -2.05 9.94 14.93
C GLN A 39 -0.65 9.69 14.38
N ALA A 40 0.27 10.64 14.60
CA ALA A 40 1.65 10.47 14.19
C ALA A 40 2.27 9.28 14.92
N LEU A 41 2.89 8.37 14.16
CA LEU A 41 3.69 7.29 14.70
C LEU A 41 5.17 7.69 14.69
N PRO A 42 5.96 7.31 15.71
CA PRO A 42 7.40 7.50 15.68
C PRO A 42 8.02 6.87 14.43
N ASP A 43 8.99 7.56 13.81
CA ASP A 43 9.66 7.08 12.59
C ASP A 43 10.32 5.71 12.77
N SER A 44 10.89 5.47 13.96
CA SER A 44 11.50 4.19 14.32
C SER A 44 10.47 3.04 14.28
N LEU A 45 9.27 3.27 14.83
CA LEU A 45 8.18 2.28 14.82
C LEU A 45 7.69 2.04 13.38
N THR A 46 7.49 3.11 12.62
CA THR A 46 7.14 3.06 11.19
C THR A 46 8.14 2.22 10.39
N GLN A 47 9.44 2.41 10.62
CA GLN A 47 10.48 1.65 9.94
C GLN A 47 10.45 0.16 10.31
N VAL A 48 10.24 -0.16 11.59
CA VAL A 48 10.10 -1.55 12.06
C VAL A 48 8.89 -2.23 11.41
N ILE A 49 7.74 -1.56 11.36
CA ILE A 49 6.52 -2.08 10.71
C ILE A 49 6.77 -2.36 9.22
N ARG A 50 7.40 -1.43 8.50
CA ARG A 50 7.75 -1.61 7.08
C ARG A 50 8.72 -2.77 6.86
N LYS A 51 9.72 -2.92 7.73
CA LYS A 51 10.69 -4.03 7.67
C LYS A 51 9.99 -5.36 7.90
N PHE A 52 9.15 -5.45 8.93
CA PHE A 52 8.33 -6.63 9.22
C PHE A 52 7.48 -7.01 7.99
N ALA A 53 6.73 -6.06 7.44
CA ALA A 53 5.88 -6.29 6.26
C ALA A 53 6.66 -6.66 4.99
N LYS A 54 7.96 -6.37 4.93
CA LYS A 54 8.84 -6.81 3.83
C LYS A 54 9.33 -8.25 4.03
N GLN A 55 9.61 -8.64 5.26
CA GLN A 55 10.22 -9.93 5.59
C GLN A 55 9.21 -11.06 5.82
N LEU A 56 7.95 -10.75 6.13
CA LEU A 56 6.93 -11.74 6.51
C LEU A 56 6.73 -12.87 5.48
N ASP A 57 6.69 -12.54 4.18
CA ASP A 57 6.51 -13.54 3.11
C ASP A 57 7.64 -14.59 3.12
N GLU A 58 8.88 -14.13 3.31
CA GLU A 58 10.05 -15.00 3.33
C GLU A 58 10.11 -15.85 4.60
N TRP A 59 9.80 -15.27 5.76
CA TRP A 59 9.72 -16.02 7.01
C TRP A 59 8.67 -17.12 6.95
N LEU A 60 7.52 -16.85 6.33
CA LEU A 60 6.49 -17.87 6.15
C LEU A 60 6.90 -18.95 5.16
N LYS A 61 7.64 -18.63 4.09
CA LYS A 61 8.12 -19.67 3.16
C LYS A 61 8.99 -20.69 3.86
N VAL A 62 9.93 -20.22 4.68
CA VAL A 62 10.81 -21.09 5.45
C VAL A 62 10.01 -21.87 6.50
N ALA A 63 9.14 -21.20 7.25
CA ALA A 63 8.39 -21.81 8.34
C ALA A 63 7.38 -22.87 7.87
N LEU A 64 6.84 -22.73 6.66
CA LEU A 64 5.77 -23.60 6.15
C LEU A 64 6.26 -24.63 5.13
N HIS A 65 7.56 -24.69 4.82
CA HIS A 65 8.13 -25.51 3.73
C HIS A 65 7.59 -26.95 3.69
N ASP A 66 7.57 -27.64 4.83
CA ASP A 66 7.18 -29.06 4.94
C ASP A 66 5.68 -29.28 5.22
N LEU A 67 4.84 -28.25 5.08
CA LEU A 67 3.40 -28.34 5.35
C LEU A 67 2.58 -28.51 4.07
N PRO A 68 1.33 -29.02 4.16
CA PRO A 68 0.44 -29.20 3.01
C PRO A 68 0.27 -27.92 2.17
N GLU A 69 0.30 -28.06 0.85
CA GLU A 69 0.34 -26.92 -0.08
C GLU A 69 -0.87 -25.99 0.05
N ASN A 70 -2.07 -26.55 0.22
CA ASN A 70 -3.29 -25.78 0.42
C ASN A 70 -3.24 -24.90 1.68
N LEU A 71 -2.66 -25.40 2.77
CA LEU A 71 -2.42 -24.63 3.99
C LEU A 71 -1.40 -23.50 3.75
N ARG A 72 -0.32 -23.78 3.01
CA ARG A 72 0.67 -22.76 2.66
C ARG A 72 0.05 -21.65 1.82
N ASN A 73 -0.74 -22.01 0.82
CA ASN A 73 -1.35 -21.06 -0.10
C ASN A 73 -2.25 -20.05 0.62
N ILE A 74 -3.10 -20.51 1.54
CA ILE A 74 -3.96 -19.59 2.31
C ILE A 74 -3.14 -18.69 3.25
N LYS A 75 -2.11 -19.24 3.92
CA LYS A 75 -1.19 -18.47 4.77
C LYS A 75 -0.46 -17.39 3.98
N PHE A 76 0.05 -17.70 2.79
CA PHE A 76 0.71 -16.73 1.92
C PHE A 76 -0.24 -15.66 1.41
N GLU A 77 -1.46 -16.04 1.00
CA GLU A 77 -2.44 -15.06 0.54
C GLU A 77 -2.79 -14.06 1.64
N LEU A 78 -3.13 -14.55 2.84
CA LEU A 78 -3.52 -13.70 3.96
C LEU A 78 -2.36 -12.83 4.46
N SER A 79 -1.15 -13.37 4.57
CA SER A 79 0.02 -12.61 4.99
C SER A 79 0.45 -11.54 4.00
N ARG A 80 0.29 -11.78 2.69
CA ARG A 80 0.53 -10.77 1.64
C ARG A 80 -0.47 -9.63 1.72
N ARG A 81 -1.76 -9.95 1.87
CA ARG A 81 -2.81 -8.94 2.09
C ARG A 81 -2.53 -8.12 3.35
N PHE A 82 -2.17 -8.78 4.45
CA PHE A 82 -1.79 -8.10 5.69
C PHE A 82 -0.57 -7.18 5.52
N SER A 83 0.48 -7.66 4.84
CA SER A 83 1.68 -6.86 4.54
C SER A 83 1.35 -5.63 3.67
N GLN A 84 0.45 -5.77 2.70
CA GLN A 84 -0.03 -4.66 1.88
C GLN A 84 -0.80 -3.63 2.71
N ILE A 85 -1.66 -4.09 3.63
CA ILE A 85 -2.37 -3.21 4.57
C ILE A 85 -1.38 -2.41 5.40
N LEU A 86 -0.38 -3.06 6.02
CA LEU A 86 0.64 -2.37 6.81
C LEU A 86 1.37 -1.31 5.98
N ARG A 87 1.87 -1.67 4.80
CA ARG A 87 2.57 -0.72 3.90
C ARG A 87 1.68 0.46 3.54
N ARG A 88 0.43 0.22 3.15
CA ARG A 88 -0.53 1.27 2.79
C ARG A 88 -0.79 2.19 3.98
N GLN A 89 -1.07 1.64 5.15
CA GLN A 89 -1.38 2.42 6.34
C GLN A 89 -0.17 3.27 6.77
N THR A 90 1.04 2.73 6.72
CA THR A 90 2.24 3.50 7.05
C THR A 90 2.53 4.59 6.02
N SER A 91 2.29 4.35 4.73
CA SER A 91 2.39 5.40 3.70
C SER A 91 1.35 6.50 3.89
N LEU A 92 0.10 6.12 4.19
CA LEU A 92 -0.98 7.08 4.49
C LEU A 92 -0.67 7.90 5.74
N ASN A 93 -0.15 7.28 6.80
CA ASN A 93 0.24 8.00 8.01
C ASN A 93 1.31 9.06 7.71
N HIS A 94 2.34 8.72 6.94
CA HIS A 94 3.37 9.68 6.53
C HIS A 94 2.78 10.83 5.68
N LEU A 95 1.87 10.53 4.76
CA LEU A 95 1.16 11.56 3.99
C LEU A 95 0.36 12.49 4.90
N CYS A 96 -0.42 11.93 5.84
CA CYS A 96 -1.17 12.72 6.80
C CYS A 96 -0.27 13.64 7.63
N GLN A 97 0.90 13.16 8.05
CA GLN A 97 1.87 14.00 8.78
C GLN A 97 2.40 15.14 7.91
N ALA A 98 2.79 14.87 6.66
CA ALA A 98 3.24 15.90 5.73
C ALA A 98 2.15 16.94 5.46
N SER A 99 0.92 16.51 5.20
CA SER A 99 -0.23 17.40 5.03
C SER A 99 -0.49 18.24 6.27
N ARG A 100 -0.36 17.66 7.46
CA ARG A 100 -0.53 18.38 8.72
C ARG A 100 0.50 19.51 8.88
N THR A 101 1.76 19.25 8.57
CA THR A 101 2.81 20.28 8.60
C THR A 101 2.49 21.46 7.68
N VAL A 102 1.99 21.19 6.48
CA VAL A 102 1.59 22.23 5.51
C VAL A 102 0.39 23.03 6.04
N ILE A 103 -0.69 22.36 6.42
CA ILE A 103 -1.95 23.02 6.83
C ILE A 103 -1.79 23.83 8.13
N HIS A 104 -0.92 23.40 9.04
CA HIS A 104 -0.66 24.13 10.28
C HIS A 104 0.41 25.23 10.13
N SER A 105 1.04 25.39 8.96
CA SER A 105 1.95 26.49 8.68
C SER A 105 1.20 27.60 7.92
N ALA A 106 0.98 28.72 8.61
CA ALA A 106 0.32 29.89 8.01
C ALA A 106 1.10 30.44 6.82
N ASP A 107 2.43 30.49 6.91
CA ASP A 107 3.30 30.99 5.83
C ASP A 107 3.23 30.12 4.58
N ILE A 108 3.35 28.79 4.73
CA ILE A 108 3.24 27.86 3.59
C ILE A 108 1.84 27.95 2.98
N THR A 109 0.80 27.99 3.81
CA THR A 109 -0.58 28.08 3.33
C THR A 109 -0.85 29.39 2.59
N PHE A 110 -0.30 30.51 3.07
CA PHE A 110 -0.43 31.80 2.42
C PHE A 110 0.32 31.82 1.07
N GLN A 111 1.54 31.29 1.02
CA GLN A 111 2.29 31.16 -0.23
C GLN A 111 1.53 30.29 -1.24
N MET A 112 0.98 29.14 -0.82
CA MET A 112 0.17 28.28 -1.70
C MET A 112 -1.06 29.01 -2.26
N LEU A 113 -1.69 29.89 -1.48
CA LEU A 113 -2.80 30.71 -1.94
C LEU A 113 -2.35 31.75 -2.97
N GLU A 114 -1.21 32.40 -2.74
CA GLU A 114 -0.64 33.36 -3.69
C GLU A 114 -0.26 32.67 -5.01
N ASP A 115 0.39 31.52 -4.94
CA ASP A 115 0.73 30.70 -6.10
C ASP A 115 -0.53 30.36 -6.90
N TRP A 116 -1.62 29.97 -6.23
CA TRP A 116 -2.88 29.66 -6.88
C TRP A 116 -3.51 30.91 -7.53
N ARG A 117 -3.45 32.07 -6.88
CA ARG A 117 -3.94 33.32 -7.49
C ARG A 117 -3.16 33.72 -8.74
N ASN A 118 -1.89 33.32 -8.83
CA ASN A 118 -1.00 33.65 -9.94
C ASN A 118 -0.98 32.59 -11.06
N VAL A 119 -1.79 31.52 -10.98
CA VAL A 119 -1.89 30.53 -12.05
C VAL A 119 -2.55 31.14 -13.29
N ASP A 120 -1.78 31.23 -14.38
CA ASP A 120 -2.27 31.71 -15.67
C ASP A 120 -2.89 30.57 -16.49
N LEU A 121 -4.21 30.40 -16.32
CA LEU A 121 -5.00 29.44 -17.09
C LEU A 121 -4.96 29.70 -18.60
N ASN A 122 -4.78 30.94 -19.05
CA ASN A 122 -4.73 31.26 -20.47
C ASN A 122 -3.43 30.75 -21.10
N SER A 123 -2.31 30.91 -20.41
CA SER A 123 -1.03 30.33 -20.83
C SER A 123 -1.11 28.80 -20.89
N ILE A 124 -1.63 28.16 -19.83
CA ILE A 124 -1.81 26.69 -19.78
C ILE A 124 -2.70 26.21 -20.94
N THR A 125 -3.81 26.91 -21.21
CA THR A 125 -4.74 26.56 -22.29
C THR A 125 -4.07 26.69 -23.65
N LYS A 126 -3.35 27.79 -23.91
CA LYS A 126 -2.60 27.99 -25.17
C LYS A 126 -1.53 26.92 -25.38
N GLN A 127 -0.75 26.60 -24.34
CA GLN A 127 0.27 25.56 -24.41
C GLN A 127 -0.36 24.18 -24.69
N THR A 128 -1.47 23.86 -24.02
CA THR A 128 -2.18 22.58 -24.23
C THR A 128 -2.73 22.47 -25.66
N LEU A 129 -3.39 23.51 -26.16
CA LEU A 129 -3.90 23.57 -27.54
C LEU A 129 -2.78 23.40 -28.56
N TYR A 130 -1.66 24.11 -28.37
CA TYR A 130 -0.50 24.02 -29.24
C TYR A 130 0.06 22.58 -29.30
N THR A 131 0.24 21.92 -28.16
CA THR A 131 0.70 20.52 -28.11
C THR A 131 -0.29 19.56 -28.79
N MET A 132 -1.61 19.81 -28.68
CA MET A 132 -2.63 18.98 -29.34
C MET A 132 -2.70 19.19 -30.85
N GLU A 133 -2.48 20.41 -31.34
CA GLU A 133 -2.40 20.71 -32.78
C GLU A 133 -1.17 20.07 -33.42
N ASP A 134 0.00 20.18 -32.79
CA ASP A 134 1.24 19.54 -33.25
C ASP A 134 1.11 18.01 -33.30
N SER A 135 0.46 17.41 -32.28
CA SER A 135 0.15 15.97 -32.26
C SER A 135 -0.80 15.54 -33.40
N ARG A 136 -1.73 16.41 -33.82
CA ARG A 136 -2.65 16.13 -34.94
C ARG A 136 -1.94 16.20 -36.29
N ASP A 137 -1.00 17.13 -36.43
CA ASP A 137 -0.22 17.29 -37.66
C ASP A 137 0.80 16.16 -37.85
N GLU A 138 1.43 15.68 -36.77
CA GLU A 138 2.22 14.44 -36.81
C GLU A 138 1.37 13.22 -37.20
N HIS A 139 0.19 13.07 -36.60
CA HIS A 139 -0.70 11.95 -36.93
C HIS A 139 -1.23 12.00 -38.36
N ARG A 140 -1.53 13.20 -38.89
CA ARG A 140 -1.94 13.38 -40.30
C ARG A 140 -0.83 13.00 -41.27
N LYS A 141 0.41 13.38 -41.00
CA LYS A 141 1.57 13.02 -41.85
C LYS A 141 1.79 11.52 -41.94
N LEU A 142 1.53 10.78 -40.85
CA LEU A 142 1.63 9.31 -40.81
C LEU A 142 0.53 8.59 -41.61
N ILE A 143 -0.65 9.20 -41.78
CA ILE A 143 -1.77 8.61 -42.54
C ILE A 143 -1.62 8.86 -44.05
N THR A 144 -0.89 9.90 -44.44
CA THR A 144 -0.69 10.28 -45.86
C THR A 144 0.55 9.65 -46.51
N GLN A 145 1.25 8.74 -45.83
CA GLN A 145 2.29 7.88 -46.42
C GLN A 145 1.75 6.47 -46.67
#